data_AF-A0AAX6GRA6-F1
#
_entry.id   AF-A0AAX6GRA6-F1
#
_cell.length_a   1.000
_cell.length_b   1.000
_cell.length_c   1.000
_cell.angle_alpha   90.00
_cell.angle_beta   90.00
_cell.angle_gamma   90.00
#
_symmetry.space_group_name_H-M   'P 1'
#
loop_
_entity.id
_entity.type
_entity.pdbx_description
1 polymer ?
#
loop_
_entity_poly.entity_id
_entity_poly.type
_entity_poly.pdbx_seq_one_letter_code
_entity_poly.pdbx_strand_id
1 'polypeptide(L)'
;MRANFHARIFAMLLILVLALPFCPSLAEISMASTDPERRDEEESTGAAEDEDTGAQIAPIIKLEEVAVTTGEEEEDALLDLKAKLYRFDKEGNQWKERGHGSIKLLKHKETGKVRIVMRQAKTLKICANHYVFPEIKLQEHAGNEKSCVWHAPDFSDGEVKDEMFAIRFGSVENCKNFMESVEKIAESLGKNDEKESKEATEAAGLLDSLTVSKSKTEEVAPEEATVAAAEKKEKKSETVTD
;
A
#
# COMPACT_ATOMS: atom_id res chain seq x y z
N MET A 1 27.89 47.83 -8.92
CA MET A 1 26.72 47.28 -8.19
C MET A 1 26.22 45.99 -8.87
N ARG A 2 27.12 45.02 -9.08
CA ARG A 2 26.86 43.68 -9.65
C ARG A 2 28.02 42.76 -9.27
N ALA A 3 28.09 42.40 -7.99
CA ALA A 3 28.94 41.35 -7.43
C ALA A 3 28.57 41.33 -5.95
N ASN A 4 27.68 40.43 -5.54
CA ASN A 4 27.40 39.99 -4.15
C ASN A 4 26.06 39.23 -4.07
N PHE A 5 25.81 38.28 -4.98
CA PHE A 5 24.63 37.41 -4.87
C PHE A 5 24.91 35.93 -5.13
N HIS A 6 26.18 35.54 -5.21
CA HIS A 6 26.60 34.14 -5.44
C HIS A 6 27.38 33.53 -4.25
N ALA A 7 27.56 34.27 -3.15
CA ALA A 7 28.33 33.81 -1.99
C ALA A 7 27.45 33.55 -0.74
N ARG A 8 26.20 33.11 -0.94
CA ARG A 8 25.30 32.71 0.17
C ARG A 8 24.53 31.41 -0.06
N ILE A 9 24.76 30.68 -1.16
CA ILE A 9 24.06 29.43 -1.47
C ILE A 9 24.98 28.19 -1.32
N PHE A 10 26.29 28.37 -1.17
CA PHE A 10 27.24 27.24 -1.05
C PHE A 10 27.66 26.89 0.39
N ALA A 11 27.05 27.49 1.41
CA ALA A 11 27.37 27.24 2.82
C ALA A 11 26.20 26.61 3.59
N MET A 12 25.45 25.72 2.95
CA MET A 12 24.40 24.92 3.57
C MET A 12 24.43 23.46 3.07
N LEU A 13 25.65 22.94 2.80
CA LEU A 13 25.89 21.55 2.40
C LEU A 13 27.04 20.88 3.17
N LEU A 14 27.50 21.49 4.26
CA LEU A 14 28.52 20.93 5.14
C LEU A 14 28.17 21.41 6.55
N ILE A 15 28.10 20.50 7.52
CA ILE A 15 27.52 20.64 8.88
C ILE A 15 26.10 20.04 8.98
N LEU A 16 26.01 18.71 8.80
CA LEU A 16 25.19 17.85 9.66
C LEU A 16 25.75 16.41 9.65
N VAL A 17 27.05 16.28 9.83
CA VAL A 17 27.68 15.05 10.32
C VAL A 17 28.16 15.40 11.72
N LEU A 18 27.89 14.53 12.70
CA LEU A 18 28.12 14.65 14.14
C LEU A 18 26.93 15.21 14.94
N ALA A 19 25.99 14.31 15.29
CA ALA A 19 25.47 14.14 16.65
C ALA A 19 24.22 13.25 16.65
N LEU A 20 24.41 11.93 16.67
CA LEU A 20 23.43 10.99 17.24
C LEU A 20 24.18 9.90 18.02
N PRO A 21 23.59 9.44 19.14
CA PRO A 21 24.33 8.87 20.26
C PRO A 21 24.87 7.48 19.96
N PHE A 22 26.14 7.33 20.30
CA PHE A 22 26.87 6.08 20.46
C PHE A 22 26.07 5.15 21.39
N CYS A 23 25.60 4.04 20.87
CA CYS A 23 24.95 2.98 21.63
C CYS A 23 26.04 2.28 22.48
N PRO A 24 25.98 2.28 23.83
CA PRO A 24 26.96 1.56 24.61
C PRO A 24 26.64 0.07 24.56
N SER A 25 27.58 -0.69 24.00
CA SER A 25 27.70 -2.13 24.16
C SER A 25 27.75 -2.48 25.64
N LEU A 26 26.77 -3.24 26.12
CA LEU A 26 26.69 -3.73 27.49
C LEU A 26 26.75 -5.26 27.45
N ALA A 27 27.95 -5.79 27.64
CA ALA A 27 28.22 -7.13 28.15
C ALA A 27 29.74 -7.33 28.30
N GLU A 28 30.32 -6.77 29.36
CA GLU A 28 31.47 -7.41 30.01
C GLU A 28 30.88 -8.39 31.03
N ILE A 29 31.06 -9.70 30.80
CA ILE A 29 30.93 -10.71 31.84
C ILE A 29 32.30 -11.37 31.99
N SER A 30 32.84 -11.18 33.19
CA SER A 30 34.06 -11.72 33.74
C SER A 30 34.19 -13.23 33.55
N MET A 31 35.36 -13.67 33.06
CA MET A 31 35.82 -15.05 33.10
C MET A 31 36.52 -15.31 34.44
N ALA A 32 36.01 -16.25 35.24
CA ALA A 32 36.78 -16.85 36.33
C ALA A 32 36.35 -18.29 36.62
N SER A 33 37.37 -19.16 36.58
CA SER A 33 37.53 -20.46 37.27
C SER A 33 36.85 -21.72 36.73
N THR A 34 37.69 -22.55 36.12
CA THR A 34 37.62 -24.01 36.02
C THR A 34 37.88 -24.69 37.38
N ASP A 35 37.04 -25.63 37.80
CA ASP A 35 37.46 -26.95 38.33
C ASP A 35 36.24 -27.93 38.35
N PRO A 36 36.42 -29.25 38.10
CA PRO A 36 35.35 -30.21 37.88
C PRO A 36 35.08 -31.09 39.11
N GLU A 37 33.82 -31.20 39.54
CA GLU A 37 33.37 -32.39 40.26
C GLU A 37 32.08 -32.93 39.64
N ARG A 38 32.24 -34.13 39.10
CA ARG A 38 31.22 -35.03 38.57
C ARG A 38 30.68 -35.85 39.75
N ARG A 39 29.38 -35.78 40.01
CA ARG A 39 28.68 -36.88 40.68
C ARG A 39 27.25 -36.98 40.16
N ASP A 40 26.98 -38.14 39.60
CA ASP A 40 25.71 -38.60 39.05
C ASP A 40 24.66 -38.73 40.16
N GLU A 41 23.48 -38.13 39.97
CA GLU A 41 22.24 -38.57 40.60
C GLU A 41 21.14 -38.59 39.55
N GLU A 42 20.59 -39.79 39.39
CA GLU A 42 19.60 -40.17 38.41
C GLU A 42 18.21 -39.60 38.75
N GLU A 43 17.40 -39.45 37.70
CA GLU A 43 15.96 -39.75 37.72
C GLU A 43 15.05 -38.84 38.57
N SER A 44 14.52 -37.80 37.93
CA SER A 44 13.09 -37.53 37.95
C SER A 44 12.74 -36.56 36.82
N THR A 45 12.69 -37.09 35.59
CA THR A 45 11.86 -36.47 34.57
C THR A 45 10.42 -36.77 34.95
N GLY A 46 9.85 -35.94 35.83
CA GLY A 46 8.42 -35.82 35.97
C GLY A 46 7.87 -35.35 34.62
N ALA A 47 7.60 -36.32 33.75
CA ALA A 47 6.64 -36.12 32.68
C ALA A 47 5.39 -35.62 33.38
N ALA A 48 5.01 -34.37 33.10
CA ALA A 48 3.62 -33.99 33.27
C ALA A 48 2.86 -34.94 32.33
N GLU A 49 2.39 -36.05 32.88
CA GLU A 49 1.36 -36.84 32.25
C GLU A 49 0.23 -35.87 32.04
N ASP A 50 0.03 -35.43 30.80
CA ASP A 50 -1.19 -34.77 30.38
C ASP A 50 -2.31 -35.75 30.76
N GLU A 51 -2.91 -35.55 31.94
CA GLU A 51 -4.10 -36.28 32.39
C GLU A 51 -5.20 -35.98 31.37
N ASP A 52 -5.26 -36.80 30.33
CA ASP A 52 -6.38 -36.85 29.40
C ASP A 52 -7.60 -37.26 30.22
N THR A 53 -8.38 -36.26 30.61
CA THR A 53 -9.59 -36.39 31.44
C THR A 53 -10.69 -37.23 30.77
N GLY A 54 -10.46 -37.78 29.58
CA GLY A 54 -11.39 -38.67 28.87
C GLY A 54 -12.70 -37.97 28.49
N ALA A 55 -12.75 -36.64 28.61
CA ALA A 55 -13.94 -35.85 28.35
C ALA A 55 -14.22 -35.81 26.84
N GLN A 56 -15.24 -36.54 26.42
CA GLN A 56 -15.72 -36.53 25.03
C GLN A 56 -16.43 -35.19 24.78
N ILE A 57 -15.75 -34.24 24.14
CA ILE A 57 -16.34 -32.95 23.76
C ILE A 57 -17.22 -33.15 22.53
N ALA A 58 -18.54 -33.09 22.72
CA ALA A 58 -19.49 -33.11 21.61
C ALA A 58 -19.36 -31.82 20.76
N PRO A 59 -19.33 -31.91 19.41
CA PRO A 59 -19.24 -30.73 18.56
C PRO A 59 -20.43 -29.80 18.77
N ILE A 60 -20.18 -28.59 19.25
CA ILE A 60 -21.24 -27.58 19.48
C ILE A 60 -21.85 -27.12 18.15
N ILE A 61 -21.04 -27.11 17.08
CA ILE A 61 -21.44 -26.62 15.76
C ILE A 61 -20.91 -27.59 14.69
N LYS A 62 -21.77 -27.96 13.74
CA LYS A 62 -21.37 -28.63 12.51
C LYS A 62 -21.16 -27.56 11.44
N LEU A 63 -19.94 -27.43 10.94
CA LEU A 63 -19.60 -26.53 9.85
C LEU A 63 -19.74 -27.28 8.53
N GLU A 64 -20.40 -26.67 7.56
CA GLU A 64 -20.44 -27.17 6.19
C GLU A 64 -19.19 -26.69 5.44
N GLU A 65 -18.65 -27.54 4.58
CA GLU A 65 -17.52 -27.18 3.72
C GLU A 65 -18.02 -26.20 2.65
N VAL A 66 -17.47 -24.99 2.66
CA VAL A 66 -17.78 -23.95 1.67
C VAL A 66 -16.62 -23.86 0.70
N ALA A 67 -16.90 -23.95 -0.61
CA ALA A 67 -15.90 -23.70 -1.64
C ALA A 67 -15.48 -22.22 -1.58
N VAL A 68 -14.21 -21.96 -1.29
CA VAL A 68 -13.65 -20.61 -1.21
C VAL A 68 -12.90 -20.28 -2.49
N THR A 69 -13.36 -19.27 -3.21
CA THR A 69 -12.64 -18.68 -4.35
C THR A 69 -11.62 -17.67 -3.84
N THR A 70 -10.42 -17.63 -4.44
CA THR A 70 -9.34 -16.71 -4.01
C THR A 70 -9.52 -15.28 -4.52
N GLY A 71 -10.36 -15.08 -5.55
CA GLY A 71 -10.50 -13.80 -6.25
C GLY A 71 -9.28 -13.43 -7.11
N GLU A 72 -8.43 -14.40 -7.43
CA GLU A 72 -7.20 -14.26 -8.23
C GLU A 72 -7.25 -15.12 -9.52
N GLU A 73 -8.40 -15.67 -9.90
CA GLU A 73 -8.54 -16.66 -11.00
C GLU A 73 -8.39 -16.03 -12.40
N GLU A 74 -8.76 -14.75 -12.51
CA GLU A 74 -8.69 -13.96 -13.75
C GLU A 74 -7.32 -13.28 -13.96
N GLU A 75 -6.33 -13.65 -13.15
CA GLU A 75 -5.01 -13.02 -13.15
C GLU A 75 -3.88 -14.01 -13.37
N ASP A 76 -2.84 -13.56 -14.06
CA ASP A 76 -1.62 -14.32 -14.28
C ASP A 76 -0.50 -13.82 -13.37
N ALA A 77 0.17 -14.74 -12.68
CA ALA A 77 1.31 -14.41 -11.81
C ALA A 77 2.57 -14.18 -12.65
N LEU A 78 3.02 -12.93 -12.69
CA LEU A 78 4.25 -12.52 -13.38
C LEU A 78 5.51 -12.79 -12.54
N LEU A 79 5.36 -12.72 -11.21
CA LEU A 79 6.43 -12.91 -10.25
C LEU A 79 5.84 -13.49 -8.96
N ASP A 80 6.57 -14.42 -8.33
CA ASP A 80 6.23 -15.00 -7.02
C ASP A 80 7.53 -15.20 -6.24
N LEU A 81 7.70 -14.43 -5.15
CA LEU A 81 8.89 -14.46 -4.33
C LEU A 81 8.53 -14.52 -2.84
N LYS A 82 9.34 -15.25 -2.06
CA LYS A 82 9.24 -15.24 -0.59
C LYS A 82 9.89 -13.99 -0.02
N ALA A 83 9.18 -13.31 0.86
CA ALA A 83 9.61 -12.06 1.47
C ALA A 83 9.02 -11.84 2.86
N LYS A 84 9.55 -10.82 3.55
CA LYS A 84 8.99 -10.26 4.77
C LYS A 84 8.68 -8.79 4.54
N LEU A 85 7.44 -8.41 4.82
CA LEU A 85 6.90 -7.07 4.62
C LEU A 85 6.75 -6.34 5.95
N TYR A 86 7.09 -5.06 5.93
CA TYR A 86 6.99 -4.13 7.03
C TYR A 86 6.15 -2.93 6.59
N ARG A 87 5.41 -2.37 7.54
CA ARG A 87 4.68 -1.11 7.41
C ARG A 87 5.36 -0.08 8.30
N PHE A 88 5.55 1.15 7.81
CA PHE A 88 6.04 2.23 8.64
C PHE A 88 4.92 2.79 9.52
N ASP A 89 5.17 2.82 10.83
CA ASP A 89 4.30 3.47 11.79
C ASP A 89 4.68 4.94 11.93
N LYS A 90 3.79 5.84 11.49
CA LYS A 90 4.03 7.30 11.52
C LYS A 90 4.04 7.85 12.95
N GLU A 91 3.28 7.27 13.87
CA GLU A 91 3.20 7.73 15.26
C GLU A 91 4.44 7.33 16.05
N GLY A 92 4.86 6.06 15.91
CA GLY A 92 6.04 5.52 16.57
C GLY A 92 7.37 5.79 15.83
N ASN A 93 7.32 6.36 14.62
CA ASN A 93 8.47 6.56 13.74
C ASN A 93 9.32 5.29 13.58
N GLN A 94 8.67 4.14 13.43
CA GLN A 94 9.31 2.82 13.46
C GLN A 94 8.70 1.86 12.44
N TRP A 95 9.51 0.91 11.96
CA TRP A 95 9.03 -0.17 11.10
C TRP A 95 8.36 -1.27 11.95
N LYS A 96 7.13 -1.64 11.59
CA LYS A 96 6.38 -2.76 12.19
C LYS A 96 6.25 -3.89 11.17
N GLU A 97 6.47 -5.13 11.60
CA GLU A 97 6.27 -6.30 10.74
C GLU A 97 4.78 -6.44 10.41
N ARG A 98 4.47 -6.55 9.12
CA ARG A 98 3.09 -6.69 8.61
C ARG A 98 2.79 -8.11 8.16
N GLY A 99 3.77 -8.80 7.56
CA GLY A 99 3.58 -10.18 7.15
C GLY A 99 4.84 -10.85 6.63
N HIS A 100 4.87 -12.17 6.72
CA HIS A 100 5.90 -13.02 6.12
C HIS A 100 5.23 -14.10 5.26
N GLY A 101 5.62 -14.16 3.99
CA GLY A 101 5.02 -15.09 3.04
C GLY A 101 5.45 -14.81 1.60
N SER A 102 4.57 -15.12 0.65
CA SER A 102 4.82 -14.93 -0.79
C SER A 102 4.19 -13.62 -1.25
N ILE A 103 4.99 -12.80 -1.94
CA ILE A 103 4.55 -11.61 -2.68
C ILE A 103 4.46 -11.97 -4.16
N LYS A 104 3.34 -11.58 -4.77
CA LYS A 104 3.04 -11.82 -6.17
C LYS A 104 2.76 -10.53 -6.92
N LEU A 105 3.19 -10.48 -8.18
CA LEU A 105 2.73 -9.50 -9.17
C LEU A 105 1.69 -10.20 -10.04
N LEU A 106 0.43 -9.78 -9.93
CA LEU A 106 -0.69 -10.39 -10.62
C LEU A 106 -1.18 -9.45 -11.73
N LYS A 107 -1.23 -9.94 -12.96
CA LYS A 107 -1.74 -9.21 -14.12
C LYS A 107 -3.12 -9.73 -14.50
N HIS A 108 -4.10 -8.84 -14.54
CA HIS A 108 -5.44 -9.17 -14.99
C HIS A 108 -5.47 -9.52 -16.49
N LYS A 109 -6.12 -10.63 -16.85
CA LYS A 109 -6.17 -11.14 -18.23
C LYS A 109 -6.86 -10.19 -19.20
N GLU A 110 -7.99 -9.62 -18.79
CA GLU A 110 -8.76 -8.70 -19.65
C GLU A 110 -8.27 -7.25 -19.58
N THR A 111 -8.24 -6.65 -18.39
CA THR A 111 -7.88 -5.23 -18.23
C THR A 111 -6.39 -4.94 -18.37
N GLY A 112 -5.53 -5.96 -18.28
CA GLY A 112 -4.07 -5.81 -18.31
C GLY A 112 -3.46 -5.11 -17.10
N LYS A 113 -4.28 -4.67 -16.13
CA LYS A 113 -3.83 -4.01 -14.90
C LYS A 113 -3.03 -4.98 -14.04
N VAL A 114 -2.01 -4.44 -13.36
CA VAL A 114 -1.15 -5.25 -12.50
C VAL A 114 -1.28 -4.79 -11.05
N ARG A 115 -1.44 -5.73 -10.13
CA ARG A 115 -1.46 -5.48 -8.70
C ARG A 115 -0.42 -6.31 -7.95
N ILE A 116 0.04 -5.75 -6.84
CA ILE A 116 0.85 -6.43 -5.85
C ILE A 116 -0.10 -7.08 -4.85
N VAL A 117 0.02 -8.40 -4.67
CA VAL A 117 -0.70 -9.14 -3.63
C VAL A 117 0.31 -9.91 -2.80
N MET A 118 0.25 -9.79 -1.48
CA MET A 118 1.08 -10.59 -0.57
C MET A 118 0.20 -11.27 0.46
N ARG A 119 0.44 -12.58 0.68
CA ARG A 119 -0.26 -13.38 1.68
C ARG A 119 0.73 -13.97 2.68
N GLN A 120 0.31 -14.03 3.95
CA GLN A 120 1.07 -14.68 5.02
C GLN A 120 1.10 -16.20 4.82
N ALA A 121 2.26 -16.84 5.03
CA ALA A 121 2.45 -18.26 4.69
C ALA A 121 1.56 -19.24 5.49
N LYS A 122 1.19 -18.91 6.74
CA LYS A 122 0.41 -19.80 7.62
C LYS A 122 -1.08 -19.48 7.63
N THR A 123 -1.42 -18.19 7.74
CA THR A 123 -2.81 -17.72 7.92
C THR A 123 -3.50 -17.42 6.60
N LEU A 124 -2.74 -17.32 5.50
CA LEU A 124 -3.19 -16.91 4.17
C LEU A 124 -3.86 -15.53 4.11
N LYS A 125 -3.77 -14.76 5.21
CA LYS A 125 -4.25 -13.37 5.29
C LYS A 125 -3.45 -12.50 4.34
N ILE A 126 -4.17 -11.62 3.65
CA ILE A 126 -3.58 -10.59 2.78
C ILE A 126 -2.89 -9.56 3.68
N CYS A 127 -1.65 -9.23 3.36
CA CYS A 127 -0.87 -8.21 4.08
C CYS A 127 -0.41 -7.05 3.19
N ALA A 128 -0.57 -7.18 1.86
CA ALA A 128 -0.52 -6.09 0.89
C ALA A 128 -1.46 -6.42 -0.27
N ASN A 129 -2.20 -5.42 -0.74
CA ASN A 129 -3.07 -5.48 -1.91
C ASN A 129 -3.24 -4.07 -2.48
N HIS A 130 -2.45 -3.74 -3.51
CA HIS A 130 -2.52 -2.46 -4.21
C HIS A 130 -2.09 -2.58 -5.66
N TYR A 131 -2.58 -1.69 -6.52
CA TYR A 131 -2.16 -1.62 -7.92
C TYR A 131 -0.73 -1.08 -8.06
N VAL A 132 -0.06 -1.53 -9.11
CA VAL A 132 1.12 -0.84 -9.65
C VAL A 132 0.61 0.33 -10.49
N PHE A 133 1.07 1.54 -10.21
CA PHE A 133 0.70 2.76 -10.92
C PHE A 133 1.95 3.47 -11.47
N PRO A 134 1.85 4.30 -12.53
CA PRO A 134 3.01 4.86 -13.22
C PRO A 134 4.00 5.65 -12.32
N GLU A 135 3.49 6.26 -11.26
CA GLU A 135 4.26 7.11 -10.35
C GLU A 135 4.90 6.36 -9.17
N ILE A 136 4.70 5.04 -9.08
CA ILE A 136 5.26 4.22 -8.00
C ILE A 136 6.79 4.21 -8.10
N LYS A 137 7.47 4.49 -6.98
CA LYS A 137 8.94 4.54 -6.92
C LYS A 137 9.43 3.58 -5.85
N LEU A 138 10.15 2.55 -6.28
CA LEU A 138 10.85 1.64 -5.38
C LEU A 138 12.26 2.18 -5.17
N GLN A 139 12.64 2.34 -3.91
CA GLN A 139 13.96 2.81 -3.52
C GLN A 139 14.68 1.71 -2.73
N GLU A 140 15.98 1.56 -2.92
CA GLU A 140 16.77 0.64 -2.11
C GLU A 140 16.78 1.13 -0.65
N HIS A 141 16.66 0.20 0.30
CA HIS A 141 16.71 0.55 1.71
C HIS A 141 18.15 0.81 2.13
N ALA A 142 18.41 2.01 2.70
CA ALA A 142 19.72 2.36 3.24
C ALA A 142 20.18 1.32 4.28
N GLY A 143 21.32 0.68 4.06
CA GLY A 143 21.87 -0.34 4.96
C GLY A 143 21.40 -1.78 4.74
N ASN A 144 20.52 -2.06 3.76
CA ASN A 144 20.20 -3.45 3.39
C ASN A 144 19.82 -3.60 1.91
N GLU A 145 20.76 -4.10 1.11
CA GLU A 145 20.59 -4.36 -0.34
C GLU A 145 19.56 -5.45 -0.68
N LYS A 146 19.13 -6.26 0.29
CA LYS A 146 18.04 -7.25 0.11
C LYS A 146 16.67 -6.64 0.34
N SER A 147 16.60 -5.33 0.59
CA SER A 147 15.38 -4.65 0.99
C SER A 147 15.14 -3.40 0.15
N CYS A 148 13.88 -3.15 -0.18
CA CYS A 148 13.45 -1.93 -0.84
C CYS A 148 12.22 -1.34 -0.15
N VAL A 149 11.96 -0.06 -0.40
CA VAL A 149 10.88 0.74 0.18
C VAL A 149 10.09 1.46 -0.90
N TRP A 150 8.78 1.60 -0.69
CA TRP A 150 7.89 2.35 -1.56
C TRP A 150 6.65 2.84 -0.80
N HIS A 151 5.88 3.72 -1.44
CA HIS A 151 4.60 4.22 -0.94
C HIS A 151 3.47 3.77 -1.86
N ALA A 152 2.34 3.34 -1.29
CA ALA A 152 1.16 2.95 -2.06
C ALA A 152 -0.15 3.07 -1.26
N PRO A 153 -1.28 3.37 -1.92
CA PRO A 153 -2.62 3.24 -1.36
C PRO A 153 -3.03 1.75 -1.33
N ASP A 154 -3.09 1.17 -0.14
CA ASP A 154 -3.27 -0.27 0.07
C ASP A 154 -4.65 -0.64 0.60
N PHE A 155 -5.18 -1.78 0.15
CA PHE A 155 -6.51 -2.30 0.48
C PHE A 155 -6.48 -3.64 1.26
N SER A 156 -5.36 -4.00 1.89
CA SER A 156 -5.24 -5.29 2.58
C SER A 156 -6.17 -5.44 3.80
N ASP A 157 -6.54 -4.35 4.46
CA ASP A 157 -7.42 -4.33 5.64
C ASP A 157 -8.91 -4.12 5.28
N GLY A 158 -9.27 -4.12 3.99
CA GLY A 158 -10.65 -3.85 3.51
C GLY A 158 -11.02 -2.37 3.38
N GLU A 159 -10.06 -1.47 3.62
CA GLU A 159 -10.18 -0.03 3.44
C GLU A 159 -8.91 0.48 2.75
N VAL A 160 -9.04 1.50 1.89
CA VAL A 160 -7.88 2.10 1.20
C VAL A 160 -7.12 2.99 2.19
N LYS A 161 -5.83 2.69 2.41
CA LYS A 161 -4.94 3.43 3.33
C LYS A 161 -3.60 3.71 2.67
N ASP A 162 -3.15 4.96 2.77
CA ASP A 162 -1.81 5.35 2.29
C ASP A 162 -0.72 4.85 3.24
N GLU A 163 0.05 3.87 2.77
CA GLU A 163 1.06 3.19 3.55
C GLU A 163 2.45 3.30 2.92
N MET A 164 3.47 3.36 3.78
CA MET A 164 4.86 3.22 3.38
C MET A 164 5.33 1.83 3.75
N PHE A 165 5.75 1.07 2.74
CA PHE A 165 6.17 -0.30 2.86
C PHE A 165 7.69 -0.42 2.80
N ALA A 166 8.22 -1.39 3.53
CA ALA A 166 9.54 -1.95 3.31
C ALA A 166 9.40 -3.46 3.13
N ILE A 167 10.08 -4.02 2.15
CA ILE A 167 10.11 -5.47 1.94
C ILE A 167 11.54 -5.96 2.00
N ARG A 168 11.75 -7.11 2.62
CA ARG A 168 13.05 -7.81 2.67
C ARG A 168 12.93 -9.17 2.02
N PHE A 169 13.82 -9.45 1.09
CA PHE A 169 13.94 -10.73 0.40
C PHE A 169 15.07 -11.59 1.00
N GLY A 170 15.05 -12.89 0.67
CA GLY A 170 16.12 -13.82 1.05
C GLY A 170 17.45 -13.57 0.33
N SER A 171 17.39 -13.08 -0.92
CA SER A 171 18.54 -12.79 -1.79
C SER A 171 18.48 -11.35 -2.31
N VAL A 172 19.64 -10.77 -2.58
CA VAL A 172 19.77 -9.45 -3.25
C VAL A 172 19.22 -9.53 -4.67
N GLU A 173 19.43 -10.65 -5.37
CA GLU A 173 18.92 -10.87 -6.73
C GLU A 173 17.39 -10.83 -6.77
N ASN A 174 16.73 -11.41 -5.77
CA ASN A 174 15.28 -11.37 -5.65
C ASN A 174 14.77 -9.94 -5.45
N CYS A 175 15.48 -9.13 -4.66
CA CYS A 175 15.15 -7.72 -4.46
C CYS A 175 15.25 -6.93 -5.77
N LYS A 176 16.36 -7.10 -6.49
CA LYS A 176 16.58 -6.45 -7.79
C LYS A 176 15.54 -6.87 -8.82
N ASN A 177 15.28 -8.18 -8.94
CA ASN A 177 14.25 -8.70 -9.85
C ASN A 177 12.86 -8.14 -9.54
N PHE A 178 12.50 -8.04 -8.27
CA PHE A 178 11.24 -7.40 -7.86
C PHE A 178 11.19 -5.92 -8.25
N MET A 179 12.24 -5.15 -7.93
CA MET A 179 12.33 -3.73 -8.28
C MET A 179 12.22 -3.49 -9.79
N GLU A 180 13.03 -4.21 -10.57
CA GLU A 180 13.02 -4.12 -12.02
C GLU A 180 11.67 -4.52 -12.62
N SER A 181 11.02 -5.55 -12.09
CA SER A 181 9.72 -6.00 -12.59
C SER A 181 8.66 -4.93 -12.36
N VAL A 182 8.61 -4.34 -11.16
CA VAL A 182 7.66 -3.27 -10.84
C VAL A 182 7.93 -2.02 -11.68
N GLU A 183 9.18 -1.63 -11.86
CA GLU A 183 9.57 -0.49 -12.70
C GLU A 183 9.18 -0.70 -14.17
N LYS A 184 9.48 -1.88 -14.74
CA LYS A 184 9.05 -2.24 -16.11
C LYS A 184 7.54 -2.17 -16.28
N ILE A 185 6.78 -2.62 -15.28
CA ILE A 185 5.33 -2.53 -15.29
C ILE A 185 4.88 -1.07 -15.22
N ALA A 186 5.40 -0.27 -14.29
CA ALA A 186 5.06 1.14 -14.14
C ALA A 186 5.33 1.94 -15.42
N GLU A 187 6.47 1.71 -16.08
CA GLU A 187 6.81 2.31 -17.37
C GLU A 187 5.83 1.90 -18.49
N SER A 188 5.39 0.63 -18.50
CA SER A 188 4.45 0.14 -19.51
C SER A 188 3.07 0.78 -19.38
N LEU A 189 2.66 1.11 -18.15
CA LEU A 189 1.40 1.79 -17.87
C LEU A 189 1.44 3.25 -18.32
N GLY A 190 2.52 3.98 -18.01
CA GLY A 190 2.68 5.38 -18.43
C GLY A 190 2.64 5.57 -19.95
N LYS A 191 3.13 4.58 -20.73
CA LYS A 191 3.06 4.60 -22.20
C LYS A 191 1.66 4.31 -22.75
N ASN A 192 0.87 3.50 -22.04
CA ASN A 192 -0.49 3.16 -22.46
C ASN A 192 -1.47 4.31 -22.19
N ASP A 193 -1.32 5.03 -21.07
CA ASP A 193 -2.16 6.19 -20.74
C ASP A 193 -1.99 7.33 -21.77
N GLU A 194 -0.78 7.54 -22.30
CA GLU A 194 -0.53 8.50 -23.39
C GLU A 194 -1.18 8.09 -24.72
N LYS A 195 -1.43 6.80 -24.94
CA LYS A 195 -2.06 6.29 -26.16
C LYS A 195 -3.57 6.30 -26.03
N GLU A 196 -4.09 5.87 -24.89
CA GLU A 196 -5.53 5.86 -24.59
C GLU A 196 -6.11 7.27 -24.47
N SER A 197 -5.34 8.23 -23.91
CA SER A 197 -5.73 9.65 -23.87
C SER A 197 -5.79 10.30 -25.26
N LYS A 198 -4.95 9.88 -26.22
CA LYS A 198 -5.01 10.34 -27.62
C LYS A 198 -6.20 9.73 -28.35
N GLU A 199 -6.47 8.44 -28.18
CA GLU A 199 -7.62 7.78 -28.83
C GLU A 199 -8.96 8.29 -28.28
N ALA A 200 -9.05 8.60 -26.98
CA ALA A 200 -10.25 9.19 -26.37
C ALA A 200 -10.50 10.64 -26.82
N THR A 201 -9.45 11.44 -27.03
CA THR A 201 -9.59 12.82 -27.55
C THR A 201 -9.98 12.85 -29.03
N GLU A 202 -9.45 11.94 -29.84
CA GLU A 202 -9.87 11.78 -31.24
C GLU A 202 -11.33 11.28 -31.36
N ALA A 203 -11.74 10.33 -30.51
CA ALA A 203 -13.13 9.87 -30.46
C ALA A 203 -14.11 10.96 -30.00
N ALA A 204 -13.73 11.79 -29.02
CA ALA A 204 -14.52 12.93 -28.59
C ALA A 204 -14.64 14.01 -29.70
N GLY A 205 -13.57 14.24 -30.46
CA GLY A 205 -13.59 15.15 -31.62
C GLY A 205 -14.50 14.65 -32.75
N LEU A 206 -14.59 13.34 -32.95
CA LEU A 206 -15.46 12.75 -33.98
C LEU A 206 -16.95 12.86 -33.60
N LEU A 207 -17.28 12.77 -32.31
CA LEU A 207 -18.65 12.91 -31.81
C LEU A 207 -19.19 14.34 -31.97
N ASP A 208 -18.35 15.36 -31.78
CA ASP A 208 -18.72 16.77 -31.97
C ASP A 208 -19.00 17.12 -33.45
N SER A 209 -18.39 16.37 -34.38
CA SER A 209 -18.62 16.54 -35.82
C SER A 209 -19.96 15.97 -36.33
N LEU A 210 -20.65 15.16 -35.52
CA LEU A 210 -21.89 14.45 -35.90
C LEU A 210 -23.18 15.15 -35.43
N THR A 211 -23.11 16.23 -34.65
CA THR A 211 -24.28 16.87 -34.01
C THR A 211 -24.96 18.01 -34.78
N VAL A 212 -24.67 18.22 -36.06
CA VAL A 212 -25.34 19.28 -36.85
C VAL A 212 -26.10 18.71 -38.04
N SER A 213 -27.40 18.47 -37.87
CA SER A 213 -28.45 18.61 -38.90
C SER A 213 -29.86 18.42 -38.29
N LYS A 214 -30.42 19.47 -37.67
CA LYS A 214 -31.87 19.69 -37.73
C LYS A 214 -32.12 21.14 -38.12
N SER A 215 -32.54 21.28 -39.37
CA SER A 215 -32.81 22.52 -40.09
C SER A 215 -33.86 23.40 -39.41
N LYS A 216 -33.51 24.68 -39.33
CA LYS A 216 -34.34 25.85 -39.00
C LYS A 216 -35.44 26.04 -40.06
N THR A 217 -36.66 26.40 -39.66
CA THR A 217 -37.60 27.16 -40.52
C THR A 217 -38.19 28.32 -39.70
N GLU A 218 -37.83 29.52 -40.17
CA GLU A 218 -38.37 30.90 -40.07
C GLU A 218 -39.14 31.45 -38.85
N GLU A 219 -38.70 32.65 -38.47
CA GLU A 219 -39.37 33.68 -37.66
C GLU A 219 -40.53 34.34 -38.42
N VAL A 220 -41.61 34.71 -37.70
CA VAL A 220 -42.28 36.03 -37.81
C VAL A 220 -42.86 36.42 -36.43
N ALA A 221 -42.53 37.61 -35.93
CA ALA A 221 -43.19 38.34 -34.83
C ALA A 221 -43.95 39.56 -35.41
N PRO A 222 -44.67 40.46 -34.67
CA PRO A 222 -45.07 40.51 -33.24
C PRO A 222 -46.54 41.00 -33.00
N GLU A 223 -47.06 40.97 -31.75
CA GLU A 223 -47.78 42.11 -31.10
C GLU A 223 -48.00 41.91 -29.57
N GLU A 224 -48.00 43.01 -28.83
CA GLU A 224 -47.90 43.18 -27.37
C GLU A 224 -49.21 42.97 -26.56
N ALA A 225 -49.09 42.62 -25.26
CA ALA A 225 -49.53 43.49 -24.13
C ALA A 225 -49.30 42.84 -22.73
N THR A 226 -48.44 43.50 -21.94
CA THR A 226 -48.33 43.76 -20.47
C THR A 226 -49.32 43.10 -19.48
N VAL A 227 -49.01 42.77 -18.21
CA VAL A 227 -48.50 43.62 -17.10
C VAL A 227 -48.05 42.83 -15.83
N ALA A 228 -47.00 43.36 -15.19
CA ALA A 228 -46.77 43.64 -13.75
C ALA A 228 -46.49 42.56 -12.68
N ALA A 229 -45.44 42.89 -11.92
CA ALA A 229 -44.84 42.23 -10.76
C ALA A 229 -45.50 42.61 -9.41
N ALA A 230 -45.23 41.82 -8.35
CA ALA A 230 -44.92 42.31 -7.00
C ALA A 230 -44.42 41.20 -6.07
N GLU A 231 -43.18 41.37 -5.57
CA GLU A 231 -42.64 40.72 -4.38
C GLU A 231 -43.31 41.25 -3.09
N LYS A 232 -43.38 40.42 -2.03
CA LYS A 232 -43.26 40.89 -0.64
C LYS A 232 -42.69 39.81 0.28
N LYS A 233 -41.47 40.08 0.76
CA LYS A 233 -40.90 39.58 2.02
C LYS A 233 -41.64 40.23 3.19
N GLU A 234 -41.96 39.47 4.22
CA GLU A 234 -41.92 40.00 5.59
C GLU A 234 -41.56 38.92 6.62
N LYS A 235 -40.76 39.39 7.57
CA LYS A 235 -39.99 38.70 8.61
C LYS A 235 -40.77 38.80 9.92
N LYS A 236 -40.76 37.78 10.78
CA LYS A 236 -40.97 38.00 12.21
C LYS A 236 -40.10 37.09 13.07
N SER A 237 -39.30 37.76 13.89
CA SER A 237 -38.43 37.28 14.95
C SER A 237 -39.15 37.29 16.31
N GLU A 238 -38.67 36.42 17.21
CA GLU A 238 -38.77 36.43 18.71
C GLU A 238 -40.19 36.32 19.30
N THR A 239 -40.45 35.66 20.44
CA THR A 239 -39.76 35.71 21.75
C THR A 239 -40.15 34.53 22.65
N VAL A 240 -39.17 34.11 23.47
CA VAL A 240 -39.09 33.48 24.81
C VAL A 240 -40.37 33.22 25.67
N THR A 241 -40.22 32.24 26.59
CA THR A 241 -40.94 31.84 27.83
C THR A 241 -42.22 30.99 27.72
N ASP A 242 -42.14 29.73 28.17
CA ASP A 242 -42.36 29.32 29.58
C ASP A 242 -41.48 28.10 29.90
#